data_AF-A0A524GQA9-F1
#
_entry.id   AF-A0A524GQA9-F1
#
_cell.length_a   1.000
_cell.length_b   1.000
_cell.length_c   1.000
_cell.angle_alpha   90.00
_cell.angle_beta   90.00
_cell.angle_gamma   90.00
#
_symmetry.space_group_name_H-M   'P 1'
#
loop_
_entity.id
_entity.type
_entity.pdbx_description
1 polymer ?
#
loop_
_entity_poly.entity_id
_entity_poly.type
_entity_poly.pdbx_seq_one_letter_code
_entity_poly.pdbx_strand_id
1 'polypeptide(L)'
;MAVPTSPKRLQVIDRCVAVLKAIDPSLGFFYPAYAVQKRLMHFKECGGFPTYFVFMGAGAGAPEQHMDSEYVESLTLSIQGWVDMELGEPQTKLCKCIRDVQLAISTDAKSTVTGSLGILCSNGLVDIGGVETDSGGFILEGFAFFDQTISVKLMGDWGLL
;
A
#
# COMPACT_ATOMS: atom_id res chain seq x y z
N MET A 1 -8.19 -19.19 16.07
CA MET A 1 -8.95 -19.42 14.82
C MET A 1 -8.42 -18.42 13.80
N ALA A 2 -7.89 -18.88 12.66
CA ALA A 2 -7.49 -17.97 11.59
C ALA A 2 -8.76 -17.38 10.97
N VAL A 3 -8.88 -16.04 10.96
CA VAL A 3 -10.00 -15.35 10.31
C VAL A 3 -9.94 -15.69 8.82
N PRO A 4 -11.02 -16.23 8.22
CA PRO A 4 -11.07 -16.44 6.77
C PRO A 4 -10.78 -15.11 6.08
N THR A 5 -9.75 -15.06 5.23
CA THR A 5 -9.46 -13.88 4.42
C THR A 5 -10.59 -13.71 3.42
N SER A 6 -11.37 -12.63 3.52
CA SER A 6 -12.43 -12.38 2.55
C SER A 6 -11.82 -12.15 1.16
N PRO A 7 -12.45 -12.61 0.07
CA PRO A 7 -11.94 -12.40 -1.29
C PRO A 7 -11.67 -10.92 -1.62
N LYS A 8 -12.48 -9.99 -1.06
CA LYS A 8 -12.30 -8.54 -1.26
C LYS A 8 -11.02 -8.00 -0.62
N ARG A 9 -10.65 -8.43 0.59
CA ARG A 9 -9.39 -8.01 1.23
C ARG A 9 -8.18 -8.35 0.35
N LEU A 10 -8.17 -9.56 -0.20
CA LEU A 10 -7.11 -10.01 -1.11
C LEU A 10 -7.11 -9.20 -2.42
N GLN A 11 -8.28 -8.91 -2.99
CA GLN A 11 -8.37 -8.08 -4.19
C GLN A 11 -7.80 -6.67 -3.98
N VAL A 12 -8.03 -6.06 -2.82
CA VAL A 12 -7.47 -4.74 -2.50
C VAL A 12 -5.94 -4.80 -2.39
N ILE A 13 -5.38 -5.80 -1.69
CA ILE A 13 -3.92 -5.98 -1.61
C ILE A 13 -3.34 -6.18 -3.01
N ASP A 14 -3.96 -7.02 -3.82
CA ASP A 14 -3.53 -7.33 -5.18
C ASP A 14 -3.59 -6.09 -6.08
N ARG A 15 -4.61 -5.25 -5.89
CA ARG A 15 -4.72 -3.98 -6.59
C ARG A 15 -3.62 -3.01 -6.17
N CYS A 16 -3.36 -2.84 -4.88
CA CYS A 16 -2.23 -2.02 -4.41
C CYS A 16 -0.91 -2.50 -5.01
N VAL A 17 -0.66 -3.81 -5.03
CA VAL A 17 0.55 -4.39 -5.68
C VAL A 17 0.61 -4.02 -7.16
N ALA A 18 -0.49 -4.16 -7.90
CA ALA A 18 -0.55 -3.81 -9.31
C ALA A 18 -0.31 -2.31 -9.55
N VAL A 19 -0.89 -1.43 -8.72
CA VAL A 19 -0.71 0.02 -8.79
C VAL A 19 0.75 0.40 -8.57
N LEU A 20 1.40 -0.14 -7.54
CA LEU A 20 2.81 0.14 -7.26
C LEU A 20 3.74 -0.39 -8.36
N LYS A 21 3.43 -1.54 -8.96
CA LYS A 21 4.19 -2.08 -10.10
C LYS A 21 4.06 -1.23 -11.36
N ALA A 22 3.00 -0.44 -11.48
CA ALA A 22 2.72 0.44 -12.61
C ALA A 22 3.33 1.84 -12.47
N ILE A 23 4.06 2.12 -11.38
CA ILE A 23 4.81 3.38 -11.20
C ILE A 23 5.86 3.48 -12.32
N ASP A 24 5.73 4.52 -13.14
CA ASP A 24 6.53 4.73 -14.35
C ASP A 24 6.95 6.21 -14.46
N PRO A 25 8.24 6.53 -14.63
CA PRO A 25 8.70 7.91 -14.79
C PRO A 25 8.03 8.70 -15.91
N SER A 26 7.56 8.04 -16.98
CA SER A 26 6.82 8.67 -18.09
C SER A 26 5.47 9.24 -17.66
N LEU A 27 4.94 8.81 -16.51
CA LEU A 27 3.67 9.25 -15.92
C LEU A 27 3.88 10.30 -14.81
N GLY A 28 5.10 10.85 -14.66
CA GLY A 28 5.41 11.89 -13.68
C GLY A 28 5.81 11.37 -12.29
N PHE A 29 6.08 10.06 -12.18
CA PHE A 29 6.75 9.45 -11.02
C PHE A 29 8.27 9.62 -11.12
N PHE A 30 8.98 9.42 -10.02
CA PHE A 30 10.45 9.53 -9.99
C PHE A 30 11.13 8.18 -10.19
N TYR A 31 10.71 7.16 -9.45
CA TYR A 31 11.43 5.88 -9.41
C TYR A 31 10.50 4.69 -9.64
N PRO A 32 10.71 3.88 -10.69
CA PRO A 32 9.96 2.65 -10.86
C PRO A 32 10.33 1.66 -9.76
N ALA A 33 9.37 0.86 -9.31
CA ALA A 33 9.65 -0.22 -8.37
C ALA A 33 10.54 -1.29 -9.02
N TYR A 34 11.62 -1.67 -8.35
CA TYR A 34 12.36 -2.88 -8.72
C TYR A 34 11.50 -4.13 -8.51
N ALA A 35 10.85 -4.20 -7.35
CA ALA A 35 9.92 -5.26 -7.02
C ALA A 35 8.80 -4.77 -6.08
N VAL A 36 7.65 -5.43 -6.16
CA VAL A 36 6.54 -5.26 -5.21
C VAL A 36 6.09 -6.64 -4.74
N GLN A 37 6.12 -6.86 -3.43
CA GLN A 37 5.87 -8.17 -2.81
C GLN A 37 4.74 -8.07 -1.77
N LYS A 38 4.12 -9.21 -1.44
CA LYS A 38 3.03 -9.29 -0.44
C LYS A 38 3.50 -9.66 0.98
N ARG A 39 4.82 -9.65 1.21
CA ARG A 39 5.45 -10.00 2.48
C ARG A 39 6.67 -9.12 2.70
N LEU A 40 6.94 -8.74 3.95
CA LEU A 40 8.17 -8.06 4.32
C LEU A 40 9.38 -8.96 4.06
N MET A 41 10.44 -8.39 3.52
CA MET A 41 11.75 -9.04 3.36
C MET A 41 12.85 -8.11 3.88
N HIS A 42 13.94 -8.70 4.34
CA HIS A 42 15.10 -7.92 4.77
C HIS A 42 15.79 -7.29 3.56
N PHE A 43 16.43 -6.12 3.71
CA PHE A 43 17.06 -5.41 2.58
C PHE A 43 18.11 -6.28 1.85
N LYS A 44 18.84 -7.12 2.60
CA LYS A 44 19.82 -8.09 2.03
C LYS A 44 19.22 -9.15 1.12
N GLU A 45 17.91 -9.38 1.21
CA GLU A 45 17.19 -10.34 0.36
C GLU A 45 16.58 -9.66 -0.88
N CYS A 46 16.63 -8.33 -0.94
CA CYS A 46 16.13 -7.57 -2.09
C CYS A 46 17.15 -7.62 -3.22
N GLY A 47 16.73 -8.00 -4.43
CA GLY A 47 17.59 -8.02 -5.62
C GLY A 47 17.90 -6.62 -6.20
N GLY A 48 17.21 -5.59 -5.71
CA GLY A 48 17.34 -4.21 -6.16
C GLY A 48 16.36 -3.29 -5.43
N PHE A 49 16.41 -2.00 -5.76
CA PHE A 49 15.68 -0.94 -5.06
C PHE A 49 15.14 0.12 -6.06
N PRO A 50 14.03 0.80 -5.75
CA PRO A 50 13.21 0.62 -4.55
C PRO A 50 12.39 -0.67 -4.60
N THR A 51 12.29 -1.36 -3.46
CA THR A 51 11.44 -2.56 -3.32
C THR A 51 10.34 -2.26 -2.32
N TYR A 52 9.09 -2.49 -2.72
CA TYR A 52 7.91 -2.22 -1.91
C TYR A 52 7.24 -3.51 -1.43
N PHE A 53 6.59 -3.43 -0.27
CA PHE A 53 5.88 -4.53 0.36
C PHE A 53 4.48 -4.06 0.71
N VAL A 54 3.46 -4.86 0.35
CA VAL A 54 2.06 -4.54 0.64
C VAL A 54 1.45 -5.70 1.41
N PHE A 55 1.00 -5.44 2.63
CA PHE A 55 0.34 -6.45 3.45
C PHE A 55 -0.66 -5.82 4.41
N MET A 56 -1.50 -6.64 5.04
CA MET A 56 -2.46 -6.15 6.03
C MET A 56 -1.71 -5.66 7.28
N GLY A 57 -2.00 -4.42 7.68
CA GLY A 57 -1.51 -3.87 8.93
C GLY A 57 -2.29 -4.40 10.14
N ALA A 58 -1.86 -4.00 11.33
CA ALA A 58 -2.64 -4.22 12.55
C ALA A 58 -3.92 -3.37 12.50
N GLY A 59 -5.03 -3.91 13.01
CA GLY A 59 -6.28 -3.15 13.18
C GLY A 59 -7.33 -3.33 12.07
N ALA A 60 -7.32 -4.43 11.32
CA ALA A 60 -8.50 -4.79 10.53
C ALA A 60 -9.71 -4.93 11.47
N GLY A 61 -10.70 -4.06 11.27
CA GLY A 61 -11.94 -4.05 12.03
C GLY A 61 -12.76 -5.30 11.75
N ALA A 62 -13.57 -5.72 12.74
CA ALA A 62 -14.64 -6.66 12.45
C ALA A 62 -15.66 -5.99 11.51
N PRO A 63 -16.29 -6.75 10.60
CA PRO A 63 -17.43 -6.23 9.85
C PRO A 63 -18.51 -5.71 10.79
N GLU A 64 -18.93 -4.47 10.58
CA GLU A 64 -20.03 -3.83 11.30
C GLU A 64 -21.26 -3.84 10.41
N GLN A 65 -22.43 -4.11 10.99
CA GLN A 65 -23.68 -4.08 10.25
C GLN A 65 -23.94 -2.67 9.71
N HIS A 66 -24.25 -2.60 8.42
CA HIS A 66 -24.65 -1.39 7.72
C HIS A 66 -25.98 -1.66 7.03
N MET A 67 -27.06 -1.04 7.50
CA MET A 67 -28.42 -1.37 7.02
C MET A 67 -28.76 -2.87 7.18
N ASP A 68 -29.89 -3.32 6.62
CA ASP A 68 -30.46 -4.64 6.93
C ASP A 68 -29.53 -5.81 6.59
N SER A 69 -29.01 -5.86 5.36
CA SER A 69 -28.16 -6.96 4.88
C SER A 69 -26.73 -6.58 4.57
N GLU A 70 -26.34 -5.31 4.64
CA GLU A 70 -24.98 -4.89 4.28
C GLU A 70 -24.05 -4.88 5.50
N TYR A 71 -22.76 -4.92 5.23
CA TYR A 71 -21.72 -4.66 6.22
C TYR A 71 -20.69 -3.69 5.68
N VAL A 72 -20.11 -2.96 6.62
CA VAL A 72 -18.92 -2.14 6.38
C VAL A 72 -17.78 -2.72 7.20
N GLU A 73 -16.62 -2.87 6.57
CA GLU A 73 -15.41 -3.33 7.21
C GLU A 73 -14.31 -2.29 7.01
N SER A 74 -13.59 -1.94 8.09
CA SER A 74 -12.39 -1.10 8.00
C SER A 74 -11.16 -1.98 7.90
N LEU A 75 -10.33 -1.77 6.88
CA LEU A 75 -9.10 -2.50 6.65
C LEU A 75 -7.92 -1.53 6.65
N THR A 76 -6.91 -1.84 7.45
CA THR A 76 -5.63 -1.15 7.44
C THR A 76 -4.61 -1.94 6.64
N LEU A 77 -3.95 -1.29 5.69
CA LEU A 77 -2.86 -1.82 4.88
C LEU A 77 -1.58 -1.08 5.25
N SER A 78 -0.46 -1.81 5.26
CA SER A 78 0.87 -1.23 5.36
C SER A 78 1.56 -1.39 4.01
N ILE A 79 2.08 -0.26 3.49
CA ILE A 79 2.98 -0.21 2.36
C ILE A 79 4.36 0.18 2.88
N GLN A 80 5.23 -0.81 2.96
CA GLN A 80 6.61 -0.60 3.38
C GLN A 80 7.54 -0.56 2.18
N GLY A 81 8.68 0.12 2.31
CA GLY A 81 9.64 0.20 1.23
C GLY A 81 11.07 0.30 1.69
N TRP A 82 11.94 -0.46 1.04
CA TRP A 82 13.38 -0.24 1.08
C TRP A 82 13.81 0.62 -0.10
N VAL A 83 14.65 1.61 0.19
CA VAL A 83 15.23 2.51 -0.80
C VAL A 83 16.74 2.48 -0.64
N ASP A 84 17.47 2.30 -1.74
CA ASP A 84 18.91 2.43 -1.77
C ASP A 84 19.31 3.90 -1.69
N MET A 85 20.33 4.17 -0.89
CA MET A 85 20.92 5.50 -0.79
C MET A 85 22.12 5.58 -1.72
N GLU A 86 21.88 5.93 -2.98
CA GLU A 86 23.00 6.30 -3.86
C GLU A 86 23.66 7.59 -3.34
N LEU A 87 25.00 7.56 -3.32
CA LEU A 87 25.89 8.55 -2.72
C LEU A 87 25.51 9.99 -3.09
N GLY A 88 24.79 10.69 -2.18
CA GLY A 88 24.65 12.15 -2.23
C GLY A 88 23.35 12.71 -1.64
N GLU A 89 22.21 12.06 -1.81
CA GLU A 89 20.91 12.61 -1.36
C GLU A 89 19.88 11.55 -0.92
N PRO A 90 20.18 10.79 0.14
CA PRO A 90 19.34 9.68 0.60
C PRO A 90 17.92 10.09 0.98
N GLN A 91 17.78 11.22 1.66
CA GLN A 91 16.49 11.74 2.09
C GLN A 91 15.64 12.19 0.89
N THR A 92 16.25 12.78 -0.14
CA THR A 92 15.54 13.19 -1.35
C THR A 92 14.94 11.97 -2.07
N LYS A 93 15.71 10.89 -2.21
CA LYS A 93 15.25 9.65 -2.88
C LYS A 93 14.12 8.98 -2.08
N LEU A 94 14.24 8.91 -0.76
CA LEU A 94 13.20 8.41 0.13
C LEU A 94 11.90 9.21 0.01
N CYS A 95 11.96 10.54 0.14
CA CYS A 95 10.80 11.42 0.03
C CYS A 95 10.10 11.31 -1.34
N LYS A 96 10.87 11.18 -2.42
CA LYS A 96 10.34 10.95 -3.77
C LYS A 96 9.63 9.60 -3.88
N CYS A 97 10.20 8.52 -3.33
CA CYS A 97 9.55 7.20 -3.31
C CYS A 97 8.23 7.24 -2.50
N ILE A 98 8.23 7.88 -1.34
CA ILE A 98 7.01 8.06 -0.52
C ILE A 98 5.95 8.82 -1.33
N ARG A 99 6.33 9.94 -1.95
CA ARG A 99 5.41 10.71 -2.81
C ARG A 99 4.87 9.86 -3.95
N ASP A 100 5.69 9.07 -4.62
CA ASP A 100 5.27 8.25 -5.75
C ASP A 100 4.23 7.20 -5.31
N VAL A 101 4.45 6.54 -4.17
CA VAL A 101 3.47 5.63 -3.55
C VAL A 101 2.16 6.36 -3.25
N GLN A 102 2.22 7.51 -2.56
CA GLN A 102 1.03 8.28 -2.20
C GLN A 102 0.25 8.74 -3.44
N LEU A 103 0.96 9.23 -4.46
CA LEU A 103 0.36 9.69 -5.71
C LEU A 103 -0.26 8.54 -6.49
N ALA A 104 0.42 7.39 -6.59
CA ALA A 104 -0.09 6.23 -7.30
C ALA A 104 -1.38 5.70 -6.66
N ILE A 105 -1.37 5.53 -5.33
CA ILE A 105 -2.54 5.09 -4.57
C ILE A 105 -3.68 6.12 -4.65
N SER A 106 -3.39 7.41 -4.46
CA SER A 106 -4.42 8.45 -4.52
C SER A 106 -5.06 8.53 -5.90
N THR A 107 -4.27 8.40 -6.96
CA THR A 107 -4.75 8.39 -8.35
C THR A 107 -5.67 7.20 -8.59
N ASP A 108 -5.28 6.00 -8.16
CA ASP A 108 -6.11 4.81 -8.34
C ASP A 108 -7.37 4.81 -7.47
N ALA A 109 -7.28 5.35 -6.25
CA ALA A 109 -8.43 5.53 -5.36
C ALA A 109 -9.48 6.51 -5.92
N LYS A 110 -9.07 7.46 -6.78
CA LYS A 110 -9.97 8.38 -7.48
C LYS A 110 -10.47 7.84 -8.82
N SER A 111 -9.93 6.72 -9.28
CA SER A 111 -10.32 6.11 -10.55
C SER A 111 -11.66 5.40 -10.44
N THR A 112 -12.51 5.58 -11.44
CA THR A 112 -13.81 4.90 -11.58
C THR A 112 -13.74 3.65 -12.46
N VAL A 113 -12.54 3.27 -12.90
CA VAL A 113 -12.32 2.07 -13.72
C VAL A 113 -12.59 0.81 -12.90
N THR A 114 -13.27 -0.18 -13.49
CA THR A 114 -13.51 -1.46 -12.84
C THR A 114 -12.22 -2.09 -12.32
N GLY A 115 -12.23 -2.48 -11.05
CA GLY A 115 -11.06 -3.07 -10.38
C GLY A 115 -10.04 -2.05 -9.84
N SER A 116 -10.29 -0.74 -9.96
CA SER A 116 -9.54 0.28 -9.24
C SER A 116 -9.82 0.21 -7.73
N LEU A 117 -8.93 0.79 -6.92
CA LEU A 117 -9.19 1.01 -5.50
C LEU A 117 -10.45 1.85 -5.27
N GLY A 118 -10.76 2.80 -6.17
CA GLY A 118 -11.97 3.61 -6.08
C GLY A 118 -13.27 2.80 -6.16
N ILE A 119 -13.28 1.73 -6.95
CA ILE A 119 -14.44 0.83 -7.12
C ILE A 119 -14.42 -0.33 -6.11
N LEU A 120 -13.24 -0.87 -5.79
CA LEU A 120 -13.10 -1.99 -4.86
C LEU A 120 -13.38 -1.59 -3.41
N CYS A 121 -12.97 -0.38 -3.04
CA CYS A 121 -13.27 0.23 -1.77
C CYS A 121 -14.57 1.03 -1.88
N SER A 122 -15.22 1.27 -0.75
CA SER A 122 -16.39 2.15 -0.67
C SER A 122 -16.06 3.53 -1.25
N ASN A 123 -16.47 3.78 -2.50
CA ASN A 123 -16.22 4.98 -3.32
C ASN A 123 -15.56 6.16 -2.58
N GLY A 124 -14.23 6.23 -2.62
CA GLY A 124 -13.46 7.37 -2.10
C GLY A 124 -13.06 7.30 -0.62
N LEU A 125 -13.36 6.21 0.10
CA LEU A 125 -12.92 5.99 1.48
C LEU A 125 -11.58 5.23 1.52
N VAL A 126 -10.59 5.78 0.80
CA VAL A 126 -9.18 5.40 0.92
C VAL A 126 -8.46 6.57 1.57
N ASP A 127 -8.07 6.39 2.82
CA ASP A 127 -7.33 7.37 3.58
C ASP A 127 -5.85 6.99 3.60
N ILE A 128 -5.01 7.88 3.06
CA ILE A 128 -3.56 7.69 3.06
C ILE A 128 -3.05 8.28 4.37
N GLY A 129 -2.68 7.41 5.31
CA GLY A 129 -2.30 7.76 6.66
C GLY A 129 -0.89 8.36 6.77
N GLY A 130 -0.35 8.31 7.99
CA GLY A 130 1.01 8.74 8.27
C GLY A 130 2.08 7.86 7.62
N VAL A 131 3.26 8.44 7.48
CA VAL A 131 4.48 7.74 7.07
C VAL A 131 5.44 7.73 8.24
N GLU A 132 5.89 6.55 8.63
CA GLU A 132 7.02 6.37 9.52
C GLU A 132 8.27 6.09 8.70
N THR A 133 9.42 6.58 9.16
CA THR A 133 10.72 6.29 8.55
C THR A 133 11.65 5.76 9.61
N ASP A 134 12.71 5.07 9.21
CA ASP A 134 13.76 4.60 10.11
C ASP A 134 14.59 5.73 10.75
N SER A 135 14.26 7.00 10.48
CA SER A 135 14.97 8.18 11.00
C SER A 135 16.48 8.16 10.69
N GLY A 136 16.86 7.48 9.61
CA GLY A 136 18.26 7.28 9.22
C GLY A 136 18.98 6.14 9.93
N GLY A 137 18.26 5.23 10.59
CA GLY A 137 18.81 4.05 11.26
C GLY A 137 19.64 3.14 10.36
N PHE A 138 19.34 3.10 9.06
CA PHE A 138 20.04 2.27 8.06
C PHE A 138 21.00 3.05 7.14
N ILE A 139 21.30 4.32 7.48
CA ILE A 139 22.12 5.19 6.63
C ILE A 139 23.56 4.68 6.46
N LEU A 140 24.12 4.03 7.48
CA LEU A 140 25.48 3.50 7.45
C LEU A 140 25.59 2.27 6.54
N GLU A 141 24.49 1.55 6.39
CA GLU A 141 24.32 0.43 5.46
C GLU A 141 23.98 0.90 4.04
N GLY A 142 23.71 2.19 3.84
CA GLY A 142 23.34 2.77 2.55
C GLY A 142 21.89 2.51 2.15
N PHE A 143 20.98 2.34 3.11
CA PHE A 143 19.56 2.09 2.86
C PHE A 143 18.67 2.97 3.72
N ALA A 144 17.48 3.27 3.22
CA ALA A 144 16.39 3.91 3.96
C ALA A 144 15.18 2.99 3.98
N PHE A 145 14.36 3.14 5.02
CA PHE A 145 13.09 2.42 5.15
C PHE A 145 11.95 3.38 5.46
N PHE A 146 10.78 3.09 4.90
CA PHE A 146 9.53 3.73 5.30
C PHE A 146 8.40 2.72 5.45
N ASP A 147 7.42 3.09 6.27
CA ASP A 147 6.12 2.43 6.42
C ASP A 147 5.01 3.46 6.26
N GLN A 148 4.22 3.30 5.19
CA GLN A 148 3.04 4.11 4.90
C GLN A 148 1.81 3.29 5.23
N THR A 149 0.99 3.80 6.14
CA THR A 149 -0.33 3.19 6.43
C THR A 149 -1.38 3.70 5.46
N ILE A 150 -2.28 2.82 5.00
CA ILE A 150 -3.48 3.18 4.23
C ILE A 150 -4.68 2.53 4.89
N SER A 151 -5.70 3.32 5.17
CA SER A 151 -6.97 2.82 5.71
C SER A 151 -8.02 2.81 4.59
N VAL A 152 -8.69 1.69 4.41
CA VAL A 152 -9.78 1.56 3.44
C VAL A 152 -11.05 1.06 4.11
N LYS A 153 -12.19 1.44 3.56
CA LYS A 153 -13.48 0.85 3.92
C LYS A 153 -13.98 -0.05 2.79
N LEU A 154 -14.43 -1.23 3.16
CA LEU A 154 -15.04 -2.21 2.28
C LEU A 154 -16.52 -2.29 2.60
N MET A 155 -17.37 -2.32 1.58
CA MET A 155 -18.78 -2.67 1.72
C MET A 155 -19.02 -4.09 1.19
N GLY A 156 -19.90 -4.84 1.83
CA GLY A 156 -20.36 -6.14 1.36
C GLY A 156 -21.78 -6.43 1.81
N ASP A 157 -22.33 -7.55 1.35
CA ASP A 157 -23.69 -8.00 1.67
C ASP A 157 -23.57 -9.38 2.35
N TRP A 158 -24.18 -9.53 3.52
CA TRP A 158 -24.25 -10.79 4.25
C TRP A 158 -25.04 -11.86 3.48
N GLY A 159 -25.95 -11.46 2.59
CA GLY A 159 -26.79 -12.35 1.78
C GLY A 159 -26.11 -12.94 0.53
N LEU A 160 -24.86 -12.54 0.23
CA LEU A 160 -24.08 -12.99 -0.93
C LEU A 160 -22.85 -13.84 -0.55
N LEU A 161 -22.81 -14.39 0.67
CA LEU A 161 -21.76 -15.29 1.15
C LEU A 161 -21.87 -16.71 0.56
#